data_AF-A0A7L1DMW6-F1
#
_entry.id   AF-A0A7L1DMW6-F1
#
_cell.length_a   1.000
_cell.length_b   1.000
_cell.length_c   1.000
_cell.angle_alpha   90.00
_cell.angle_beta   90.00
_cell.angle_gamma   90.00
#
_symmetry.space_group_name_H-M   'P 1'
#
loop_
_entity.id
_entity.type
_entity.pdbx_description
1 polymer ?
#
loop_
_entity_poly.entity_id
_entity_poly.type
_entity_poly.pdbx_seq_one_letter_code
_entity_poly.pdbx_strand_id
1 'polypeptide(L)'
;MFNGGMATTSAEIELPDVEPAAFLALLRFLYSDEVQIGPETVMTTLYTAKKYAVPALEAHCVDFLTKHLRADNAFMLLTQARLFDEPQLASLCLDTIDKSTMDAISAEGFTDIDIDTLCAVLERDTLSIRESRLFGAVVRWAEAECQRQQLPATFGNKQKVLGRALSLIRFPLMTIEEFAAG
;
A
#
# COMPACT_ATOMS: atom_id res chain seq x y z
N MET A 1 -15.28 -22.78 -14.65
CA MET A 1 -16.59 -22.17 -14.32
C MET A 1 -17.68 -22.62 -15.27
N PHE A 2 -17.49 -22.52 -16.59
CA PHE A 2 -18.56 -22.87 -17.56
C PHE A 2 -18.39 -24.21 -18.27
N ASN A 3 -17.23 -24.87 -18.17
CA ASN A 3 -16.96 -26.18 -18.75
C ASN A 3 -16.09 -27.03 -17.79
N GLY A 4 -16.21 -28.35 -17.88
CA GLY A 4 -15.43 -29.33 -17.10
C GLY A 4 -16.12 -29.83 -15.82
N GLY A 5 -15.43 -30.65 -15.02
CA GLY A 5 -15.98 -31.32 -13.83
C GLY A 5 -16.37 -30.41 -12.65
N MET A 6 -16.07 -29.11 -12.74
CA MET A 6 -16.51 -28.07 -11.80
C MET A 6 -17.40 -27.02 -12.50
N ALA A 7 -18.03 -27.38 -13.61
CA ALA A 7 -18.99 -26.50 -14.29
C ALA A 7 -20.26 -26.37 -13.43
N THR A 8 -20.69 -25.13 -13.22
CA THR A 8 -21.99 -24.88 -12.60
C THR A 8 -23.10 -25.02 -13.65
N THR A 9 -24.22 -25.62 -13.26
CA THR A 9 -25.46 -25.66 -14.08
C THR A 9 -26.41 -24.51 -13.77
N SER A 10 -26.05 -23.65 -12.81
CA SER A 10 -26.84 -22.47 -12.46
C SER A 10 -26.76 -21.42 -13.59
N ALA A 11 -27.90 -20.80 -13.91
CA ALA A 11 -27.96 -19.68 -14.84
C ALA A 11 -27.39 -18.38 -14.24
N GLU A 12 -27.34 -18.30 -12.91
CA GLU A 12 -26.84 -17.15 -12.17
C GLU A 12 -25.57 -17.53 -11.39
N ILE A 13 -24.59 -16.62 -11.41
CA ILE A 13 -23.32 -16.74 -10.69
C ILE A 13 -23.17 -15.50 -9.82
N GLU A 14 -23.18 -15.70 -8.51
CA GLU A 14 -22.96 -14.63 -7.53
C GLU A 14 -21.48 -14.32 -7.35
N LEU A 15 -21.15 -13.02 -7.28
CA LEU A 15 -19.80 -12.50 -7.13
C LEU A 15 -19.72 -11.61 -5.87
N PRO A 16 -19.59 -12.21 -4.67
CA PRO A 16 -19.75 -11.48 -3.40
C PRO A 16 -18.60 -10.52 -3.06
N ASP A 17 -17.44 -10.70 -3.69
CA ASP A 17 -16.17 -10.03 -3.42
C ASP A 17 -15.74 -9.09 -4.55
N VAL A 18 -16.62 -8.82 -5.51
CA VAL A 18 -16.34 -7.92 -6.64
C VAL A 18 -17.35 -6.77 -6.64
N GLU A 19 -16.83 -5.55 -6.67
CA GLU A 19 -17.69 -4.36 -6.78
C GLU A 19 -18.35 -4.27 -8.17
N PRO A 20 -19.63 -3.85 -8.25
CA PRO A 20 -20.32 -3.73 -9.53
C PRO A 20 -19.60 -2.84 -10.55
N ALA A 21 -18.97 -1.75 -10.09
CA ALA A 21 -18.24 -0.83 -10.95
C ALA A 21 -17.00 -1.49 -11.58
N ALA A 22 -16.25 -2.26 -10.79
CA ALA A 22 -15.06 -2.97 -11.25
C ALA A 22 -15.42 -4.10 -12.24
N PHE A 23 -16.49 -4.85 -11.96
CA PHE A 23 -16.96 -5.88 -12.87
C PHE A 23 -17.51 -5.30 -14.18
N LEU A 24 -18.19 -4.15 -14.12
CA LEU A 24 -18.65 -3.45 -15.31
C LEU A 24 -17.47 -2.95 -16.16
N ALA A 25 -16.40 -2.45 -15.54
CA ALA A 25 -15.18 -2.08 -16.25
C ALA A 25 -14.53 -3.28 -16.95
N LEU A 26 -14.48 -4.44 -16.27
CA LEU A 26 -14.01 -5.70 -16.87
C LEU A 26 -14.87 -6.10 -18.08
N LEU A 27 -16.19 -6.12 -17.94
CA LEU A 27 -17.10 -6.50 -19.03
C LEU A 27 -16.98 -5.55 -20.22
N ARG A 28 -16.91 -4.24 -19.98
CA ARG A 28 -16.69 -3.26 -21.06
C ARG A 28 -15.39 -3.56 -21.79
N PHE A 29 -14.30 -3.72 -21.06
CA PHE A 29 -13.01 -4.05 -21.65
C PHE A 29 -13.07 -5.33 -22.50
N LEU A 30 -13.68 -6.41 -22.00
CA LEU A 30 -13.78 -7.68 -22.73
C LEU A 30 -14.60 -7.59 -24.04
N TYR A 31 -15.58 -6.68 -24.11
CA TYR A 31 -16.50 -6.59 -25.25
C TYR A 31 -16.17 -5.43 -26.21
N SER A 32 -15.48 -4.39 -25.77
CA SER A 32 -15.17 -3.21 -26.59
C SER A 32 -13.69 -2.82 -26.65
N ASP A 33 -12.82 -3.48 -25.87
CA ASP A 33 -11.40 -3.11 -25.70
C ASP A 33 -11.23 -1.68 -25.11
N GLU A 34 -12.31 -1.10 -24.57
CA GLU A 34 -12.29 0.22 -23.95
C GLU A 34 -11.96 0.13 -22.46
N VAL A 35 -10.98 0.92 -22.03
CA VAL A 35 -10.57 1.02 -20.63
C VAL A 35 -11.22 2.24 -19.98
N GLN A 36 -12.07 2.01 -18.98
CA GLN A 36 -12.65 3.05 -18.14
C GLN A 36 -12.30 2.82 -16.68
N ILE A 37 -11.16 3.39 -16.26
CA ILE A 37 -10.65 3.32 -14.90
C ILE A 37 -10.43 4.73 -14.34
N GLY A 38 -10.74 4.91 -13.07
CA GLY A 38 -10.53 6.15 -12.32
C GLY A 38 -9.73 5.90 -11.05
N PRO A 39 -9.29 6.96 -10.35
CA PRO A 39 -8.46 6.83 -9.15
C PRO A 39 -9.17 6.05 -8.02
N GLU A 40 -10.50 6.13 -7.94
CA GLU A 40 -11.29 5.43 -6.93
C GLU A 40 -11.56 3.96 -7.31
N THR A 41 -11.59 3.62 -8.60
CA THR A 41 -11.99 2.28 -9.09
C THR A 41 -10.82 1.43 -9.59
N VAL A 42 -9.63 2.02 -9.79
CA VAL A 42 -8.49 1.32 -10.41
C VAL A 42 -8.03 0.13 -9.57
N MET A 43 -8.06 0.21 -8.24
CA MET A 43 -7.65 -0.89 -7.36
C MET A 43 -8.62 -2.07 -7.43
N THR A 44 -9.91 -1.80 -7.36
CA THR A 44 -10.94 -2.84 -7.43
C THR A 44 -11.03 -3.43 -8.84
N THR A 45 -10.74 -2.62 -9.87
CA THR A 45 -10.60 -3.08 -11.25
C THR A 45 -9.35 -3.95 -11.45
N LEU A 46 -8.20 -3.58 -10.88
CA LEU A 46 -6.97 -4.38 -10.90
C LEU A 46 -7.19 -5.75 -10.24
N TYR A 47 -7.80 -5.75 -9.05
CA TYR A 47 -8.20 -7.00 -8.37
C TYR A 47 -9.06 -7.88 -9.27
N THR A 48 -10.08 -7.28 -9.89
CA THR A 48 -11.02 -7.98 -10.77
C THR A 48 -10.31 -8.54 -12.00
N ALA A 49 -9.43 -7.74 -12.64
CA ALA A 49 -8.64 -8.15 -13.79
C ALA A 49 -7.73 -9.35 -13.46
N LYS A 50 -7.06 -9.33 -12.32
CA LYS A 50 -6.25 -10.47 -11.83
C LYS A 50 -7.12 -11.69 -11.53
N LYS A 51 -8.22 -11.50 -10.79
CA LYS A 51 -9.15 -12.58 -10.42
C LYS A 51 -9.69 -13.35 -11.63
N TYR A 52 -10.01 -12.64 -12.70
CA TYR A 52 -10.54 -13.23 -13.94
C TYR A 52 -9.48 -13.46 -15.02
N ALA A 53 -8.19 -13.29 -14.68
CA ALA A 53 -7.05 -13.49 -15.57
C ALA A 53 -7.19 -12.75 -16.90
N VAL A 54 -7.32 -11.42 -16.84
CA VAL A 54 -7.35 -10.50 -17.98
C VAL A 54 -6.10 -9.61 -17.97
N PRO A 55 -4.93 -10.10 -18.45
CA PRO A 55 -3.64 -9.42 -18.28
C PRO A 55 -3.55 -8.06 -18.97
N ALA A 56 -4.30 -7.87 -20.06
CA ALA A 56 -4.32 -6.59 -20.76
C ALA A 56 -4.95 -5.48 -19.91
N LEU A 57 -6.06 -5.77 -19.21
CA LEU A 57 -6.68 -4.82 -18.29
C LEU A 57 -5.82 -4.58 -17.04
N GLU A 58 -5.18 -5.63 -16.53
CA GLU A 58 -4.19 -5.53 -15.45
C GLU A 58 -3.06 -4.55 -15.82
N ALA A 59 -2.47 -4.70 -17.02
CA ALA A 59 -1.43 -3.81 -17.53
C ALA A 59 -1.92 -2.35 -17.62
N HIS A 60 -3.15 -2.13 -18.09
CA HIS A 60 -3.75 -0.78 -18.12
C HIS A 60 -3.95 -0.18 -16.72
N CYS A 61 -4.34 -1.00 -15.74
CA CYS A 61 -4.47 -0.55 -14.36
C CYS A 61 -3.10 -0.18 -13.76
N VAL A 62 -2.08 -1.02 -13.97
CA VAL A 62 -0.72 -0.75 -13.48
C VAL A 62 -0.11 0.49 -14.15
N ASP A 63 -0.33 0.69 -15.45
CA ASP A 63 0.12 1.89 -16.18
C ASP A 63 -0.58 3.16 -15.65
N PHE A 64 -1.89 3.10 -15.38
CA PHE A 64 -2.61 4.20 -14.74
C PHE A 64 -2.04 4.54 -13.38
N LEU A 65 -1.84 3.53 -12.51
CA LEU A 65 -1.26 3.70 -11.18
C LEU A 65 0.15 4.30 -11.26
N THR A 66 0.97 3.84 -12.20
CA THR A 66 2.32 4.32 -12.45
C THR A 66 2.34 5.80 -12.87
N LYS A 67 1.44 6.22 -13.77
CA LYS A 67 1.33 7.61 -14.24
C LYS A 67 0.83 8.57 -13.16
N HIS A 68 0.08 8.07 -12.18
CA HIS A 68 -0.49 8.85 -11.09
C HIS A 68 0.26 8.68 -9.75
N LEU A 69 1.39 7.96 -9.74
CA LEU A 69 2.24 7.81 -8.58
C LEU A 69 2.93 9.13 -8.21
N ARG A 70 2.81 9.49 -6.93
CA ARG A 70 3.33 10.71 -6.32
C ARG A 70 3.85 10.40 -4.92
N ALA A 71 4.67 11.30 -4.36
CA ALA A 71 5.23 11.09 -3.03
C ALA A 71 4.15 10.94 -1.94
N ASP A 72 3.04 11.67 -2.05
CA ASP A 72 1.94 11.68 -1.08
C ASP A 72 1.11 10.38 -1.06
N ASN A 73 1.03 9.67 -2.19
CA ASN A 73 0.30 8.40 -2.30
C ASN A 73 1.21 7.16 -2.39
N ALA A 74 2.54 7.33 -2.45
CA ALA A 74 3.49 6.25 -2.69
C ALA A 74 3.43 5.13 -1.63
N PHE A 75 3.27 5.49 -0.36
CA PHE A 75 3.15 4.51 0.73
C PHE A 75 1.89 3.64 0.61
N MET A 76 0.76 4.27 0.34
CA MET A 76 -0.50 3.55 0.11
C MET A 76 -0.40 2.66 -1.12
N LEU A 77 0.16 3.18 -2.22
CA LEU A 77 0.33 2.41 -3.45
C LEU A 77 1.32 1.25 -3.27
N LEU A 78 2.36 1.42 -2.44
CA LEU A 78 3.29 0.34 -2.08
C LEU A 78 2.57 -0.79 -1.35
N THR A 79 1.73 -0.47 -0.36
CA THR A 79 0.92 -1.47 0.36
C THR A 79 0.05 -2.26 -0.63
N GLN A 80 -0.61 -1.56 -1.55
CA GLN A 80 -1.46 -2.20 -2.56
C GLN A 80 -0.63 -3.03 -3.57
N ALA A 81 0.50 -2.51 -4.04
CA ALA A 81 1.38 -3.24 -4.96
C ALA A 81 1.89 -4.55 -4.33
N ARG A 82 2.20 -4.55 -3.03
CA ARG A 82 2.56 -5.77 -2.30
C ARG A 82 1.37 -6.72 -2.15
N LEU A 83 0.18 -6.20 -1.85
CA LEU A 83 -1.04 -7.01 -1.73
C LEU A 83 -1.42 -7.72 -3.04
N PHE A 84 -1.17 -7.07 -4.18
CA PHE A 84 -1.49 -7.59 -5.51
C PHE A 84 -0.33 -8.36 -6.19
N ASP A 85 0.77 -8.60 -5.48
CA ASP A 85 2.00 -9.21 -6.01
C ASP A 85 2.51 -8.51 -7.29
N GLU A 86 2.58 -7.17 -7.26
CA GLU A 86 3.08 -6.31 -8.33
C GLU A 86 4.49 -5.79 -8.03
N PRO A 87 5.56 -6.58 -8.28
CA PRO A 87 6.92 -6.22 -7.87
C PRO A 87 7.46 -4.98 -8.60
N GLN A 88 7.07 -4.78 -9.87
CA GLN A 88 7.51 -3.62 -10.66
C GLN A 88 6.90 -2.33 -10.12
N LEU A 89 5.61 -2.34 -9.80
CA LEU A 89 4.93 -1.20 -9.19
C LEU A 89 5.48 -0.93 -7.78
N ALA A 90 5.72 -1.97 -6.99
CA ALA A 90 6.33 -1.84 -5.66
C ALA A 90 7.72 -1.20 -5.74
N SER A 91 8.57 -1.62 -6.69
CA SER A 91 9.88 -0.99 -6.93
C SER A 91 9.75 0.49 -7.26
N LEU A 92 8.80 0.87 -8.12
CA LEU A 92 8.60 2.26 -8.51
C LEU A 92 8.11 3.12 -7.32
N CYS A 93 7.22 2.58 -6.48
CA CYS A 93 6.81 3.23 -5.25
C CYS A 93 8.00 3.49 -4.33
N LEU A 94 8.86 2.48 -4.13
CA LEU A 94 10.06 2.59 -3.32
C LEU A 94 11.04 3.63 -3.88
N ASP A 95 11.28 3.64 -5.19
CA ASP A 95 12.12 4.65 -5.84
C ASP A 95 11.57 6.07 -5.68
N THR A 96 10.23 6.21 -5.68
CA THR A 96 9.56 7.51 -5.47
C THR A 96 9.69 7.95 -4.01
N ILE A 97 9.56 7.03 -3.06
CA ILE A 97 9.80 7.28 -1.63
C ILE A 97 11.25 7.68 -1.39
N ASP A 98 12.22 7.02 -2.02
CA ASP A 98 13.64 7.37 -1.86
C ASP A 98 13.96 8.76 -2.44
N LYS A 99 13.37 9.13 -3.59
CA LYS A 99 13.58 10.46 -4.21
C LYS A 99 12.97 11.62 -3.41
N SER A 100 11.84 11.37 -2.75
CA SER A 100 11.06 12.39 -2.05
C SER A 100 10.69 11.94 -0.64
N THR A 101 11.68 11.44 0.11
CA THR A 101 11.48 10.77 1.41
C THR A 101 10.76 11.66 2.42
N MET A 102 11.15 12.93 2.52
CA MET A 102 10.55 13.87 3.48
C MET A 102 9.07 14.11 3.19
N ASP A 103 8.70 14.28 1.92
CA ASP A 103 7.31 14.52 1.52
C ASP A 103 6.47 13.25 1.72
N ALA A 104 7.01 12.10 1.30
CA ALA A 104 6.33 10.81 1.44
C ALA A 104 6.08 10.45 2.90
N ILE A 105 7.09 10.59 3.77
CA ILE A 105 7.00 10.25 5.19
C ILE A 105 6.10 11.24 5.94
N SER A 106 5.92 12.46 5.43
CA SER A 106 5.05 13.48 6.04
C SER A 106 3.60 13.34 5.59
N ALA A 107 3.33 12.60 4.50
CA ALA A 107 1.99 12.37 4.00
C ALA A 107 1.12 11.58 4.98
N GLU A 108 -0.21 11.74 4.87
CA GLU A 108 -1.19 10.99 5.64
C GLU A 108 -1.14 9.49 5.30
N GLY A 109 -0.91 9.16 4.04
CA GLY A 109 -0.81 7.77 3.58
C GLY A 109 0.31 6.96 4.26
N PHE A 110 1.31 7.60 4.89
CA PHE A 110 2.30 6.88 5.69
C PHE A 110 1.70 6.26 6.96
N THR A 111 0.75 6.91 7.64
CA THR A 111 0.18 6.39 8.89
C THR A 111 -0.82 5.25 8.70
N ASP A 112 -1.25 5.05 7.46
CA ASP A 112 -2.27 4.06 7.07
C ASP A 112 -1.65 2.73 6.60
N ILE A 113 -0.32 2.65 6.47
CA ILE A 113 0.35 1.39 6.11
C ILE A 113 0.32 0.38 7.25
N ASP A 114 0.36 -0.90 6.89
CA ASP A 114 0.50 -1.99 7.84
C ASP A 114 1.93 -2.12 8.40
N ILE A 115 2.06 -2.85 9.51
CA ILE A 115 3.35 -3.05 10.20
C ILE A 115 4.39 -3.77 9.33
N ASP A 116 3.98 -4.67 8.42
CA ASP A 116 4.92 -5.36 7.53
C ASP A 116 5.48 -4.38 6.49
N THR A 117 4.66 -3.47 5.96
CA THR A 117 5.10 -2.39 5.06
C THR A 117 5.98 -1.38 5.77
N LEU A 118 5.65 -1.00 7.01
CA LEU A 118 6.53 -0.15 7.80
C LEU A 118 7.91 -0.80 8.00
N CYS A 119 7.96 -2.08 8.39
CA CYS A 119 9.22 -2.79 8.60
C CYS A 119 10.05 -2.87 7.31
N ALA A 120 9.42 -3.21 6.18
CA ALA A 120 10.10 -3.31 4.89
C ALA A 120 10.73 -1.97 4.45
N VAL A 121 10.12 -0.84 4.84
CA VAL A 121 10.66 0.50 4.56
C VAL A 121 11.83 0.81 5.50
N LEU A 122 11.69 0.54 6.80
CA LEU A 122 12.73 0.80 7.80
C LEU A 122 13.99 -0.07 7.63
N GLU A 123 13.86 -1.26 7.04
CA GLU A 123 14.99 -2.13 6.71
C GLU A 123 15.91 -1.54 5.62
N ARG A 124 15.44 -0.56 4.84
CA ARG A 124 16.19 0.00 3.70
C ARG A 124 17.21 1.04 4.14
N ASP A 125 18.41 0.94 3.56
CA ASP A 125 19.49 1.93 3.67
C ASP A 125 19.35 3.13 2.71
N THR A 126 18.31 3.14 1.87
CA THR A 126 18.19 4.08 0.75
C THR A 126 17.44 5.36 1.10
N LEU A 127 16.78 5.41 2.26
CA LEU A 127 15.97 6.56 2.68
C LEU A 127 16.85 7.78 2.95
N SER A 128 16.64 8.87 2.21
CA SER A 128 17.41 10.11 2.36
C SER A 128 16.84 10.98 3.49
N ILE A 129 16.90 10.50 4.73
CA ILE A 129 16.36 11.18 5.92
C ILE A 129 17.27 11.00 7.14
N ARG A 130 17.23 11.96 8.07
CA ARG A 130 17.89 11.81 9.38
C ARG A 130 17.12 10.83 10.24
N GLU A 131 17.84 9.99 10.98
CA GLU A 131 17.23 8.99 11.87
C GLU A 131 16.28 9.62 12.91
N SER A 132 16.60 10.81 13.42
CA SER A 132 15.74 11.57 14.34
C SER A 132 14.38 11.93 13.73
N ARG A 133 14.36 12.30 12.45
CA ARG A 133 13.13 12.59 11.71
C ARG A 133 12.36 11.33 11.37
N LEU A 134 13.06 10.25 11.00
CA LEU A 134 12.46 8.95 10.76
C LEU A 134 11.77 8.43 12.03
N PHE A 135 12.45 8.51 13.18
CA PHE A 135 11.88 8.14 14.48
C PHE A 135 10.61 8.94 14.79
N GLY A 136 10.63 10.27 14.60
CA GLY A 136 9.44 11.10 14.78
C GLY A 136 8.25 10.65 13.91
N ALA A 137 8.51 10.24 12.66
CA ALA A 137 7.47 9.71 11.80
C ALA A 137 6.97 8.32 12.27
N VAL A 138 7.87 7.44 12.70
CA VAL A 138 7.48 6.13 13.25
C VAL A 138 6.63 6.29 14.53
N VAL A 139 6.92 7.28 15.37
CA VAL A 139 6.07 7.62 16.52
C VAL A 139 4.68 8.09 16.07
N ARG A 140 4.60 8.93 15.02
CA ARG A 140 3.33 9.36 14.42
C ARG A 140 2.53 8.17 13.89
N TRP A 141 3.18 7.20 13.24
CA TRP A 141 2.56 5.93 12.84
C TRP A 141 2.05 5.14 14.05
N ALA A 142 2.85 5.02 15.11
CA ALA A 142 2.46 4.31 16.33
C ALA A 142 1.25 4.93 17.04
N GLU A 143 1.13 6.26 17.01
CA GLU A 143 -0.04 6.98 17.51
C GLU A 143 -1.30 6.65 16.72
N ALA A 144 -1.21 6.66 15.39
CA ALA A 144 -2.31 6.29 14.51
C ALA A 144 -2.71 4.82 14.70
N GLU A 145 -1.74 3.92 14.84
CA GLU A 145 -1.98 2.49 15.11
C GLU A 145 -2.64 2.27 16.48
N CYS A 146 -2.22 2.99 17.53
CA CYS A 146 -2.89 2.95 18.83
C CYS A 146 -4.36 3.38 18.71
N GLN A 147 -4.65 4.46 17.97
CA GLN A 147 -6.01 4.93 17.73
C GLN A 147 -6.84 3.89 16.96
N ARG A 148 -6.28 3.27 15.91
CA ARG A 148 -6.92 2.19 15.14
C ARG A 148 -7.25 0.98 16.02
N GLN A 149 -6.41 0.67 17.01
CA GLN A 149 -6.65 -0.40 17.99
C GLN A 149 -7.45 0.04 19.22
N GLN A 150 -7.97 1.28 19.25
CA GLN A 150 -8.70 1.85 20.39
C GLN A 150 -7.91 1.84 21.71
N LEU A 151 -6.59 1.99 21.63
CA LEU A 151 -5.67 2.06 22.77
C LEU A 151 -5.26 3.52 23.04
N PRO A 152 -5.08 3.92 24.31
CA PRO A 152 -4.50 5.23 24.61
C PRO A 152 -3.04 5.27 24.14
N ALA A 153 -2.61 6.37 23.54
CA ALA A 153 -1.26 6.56 22.98
C ALA A 153 -0.16 6.75 24.05
N THR A 154 -0.10 5.84 25.02
CA THR A 154 0.95 5.79 26.05
C THR A 154 2.25 5.22 25.47
N PHE A 155 3.39 5.50 26.09
CA PHE A 155 4.68 4.96 25.68
C PHE A 155 4.67 3.43 25.56
N GLY A 156 4.12 2.73 26.56
CA GLY A 156 4.03 1.27 26.55
C GLY A 156 3.17 0.72 25.40
N ASN A 157 2.07 1.39 25.05
CA ASN A 157 1.22 0.99 23.93
C ASN A 157 1.90 1.27 22.58
N LYS A 158 2.55 2.43 22.43
CA LYS A 158 3.35 2.76 21.24
C LYS A 158 4.46 1.72 21.00
N GLN A 159 5.19 1.36 22.07
CA GLN A 159 6.22 0.32 22.00
C GLN A 159 5.62 -1.04 21.61
N LYS A 160 4.44 -1.38 22.16
CA LYS A 160 3.74 -2.63 21.85
C LYS A 160 3.30 -2.71 20.39
N VAL A 161 2.72 -1.64 19.84
CA VAL A 161 2.26 -1.63 18.43
C VAL A 161 3.41 -1.57 17.44
N LEU A 162 4.51 -0.89 17.79
CA LEU A 162 5.71 -0.86 16.96
C LEU A 162 6.41 -2.22 16.93
N GLY A 163 6.43 -2.94 18.05
CA GLY A 163 7.01 -4.29 18.13
C GLY A 163 8.42 -4.33 17.51
N ARG A 164 8.57 -5.12 16.44
CA ARG A 164 9.85 -5.28 15.73
C ARG A 164 10.32 -4.02 14.98
N ALA A 165 9.41 -3.14 14.56
CA ALA A 165 9.77 -1.92 13.84
C ALA A 165 10.68 -1.01 14.67
N LEU A 166 10.52 -1.01 16.00
CA LEU A 166 11.37 -0.21 16.89
C LEU A 166 12.85 -0.65 16.83
N SER A 167 13.12 -1.94 16.62
CA SER A 167 14.49 -2.47 16.53
C SER A 167 15.19 -2.15 15.21
N LEU A 168 14.43 -1.72 14.19
CA LEU A 168 14.97 -1.34 12.89
C LEU A 168 15.50 0.11 12.88
N ILE A 169 15.14 0.89 13.90
CA ILE A 169 15.58 2.28 14.05
C ILE A 169 17.02 2.30 14.61
N ARG A 170 17.87 3.06 13.95
CA ARG A 170 19.31 3.13 14.21
C ARG A 170 19.63 4.25 15.19
N PHE A 171 19.15 4.10 16.43
CA PHE A 171 19.40 5.08 17.51
C PHE A 171 20.85 5.59 17.62
N PRO A 172 21.92 4.78 17.37
CA PRO A 172 23.29 5.28 17.38
C PRO A 172 23.61 6.37 16.33
N LEU A 173 22.79 6.53 15.30
CA LEU A 173 22.92 7.59 14.29
C LEU A 173 22.26 8.91 14.73
N MET A 174 21.56 8.92 15.86
CA MET A 174 21.02 10.14 16.47
C MET A 174 22.07 10.81 17.35
N THR A 175 22.08 12.14 17.37
CA THR A 175 22.88 12.88 18.36
C THR A 175 22.30 12.70 19.77
N ILE A 176 23.12 12.95 20.79
CA ILE A 176 22.69 12.88 22.20
C ILE A 176 21.53 13.85 22.46
N GLU A 177 21.55 15.04 21.84
CA GLU A 177 20.49 16.03 21.95
C GLU A 177 19.18 15.56 21.30
N GLU A 178 19.26 14.97 20.10
CA GLU A 178 18.10 14.40 19.41
C GLU A 178 17.53 13.20 20.16
N PHE A 179 18.38 12.36 20.75
CA PHE A 179 17.97 11.21 21.54
C PHE A 179 17.33 11.62 22.88
N ALA A 180 17.85 12.67 23.52
CA ALA A 180 17.30 13.18 24.77
C ALA A 180 16.00 13.98 24.61
N ALA A 181 15.70 14.44 23.39
CA ALA A 181 14.51 15.23 23.06
C ALA A 181 13.31 14.39 22.57
N GLY A 182 13.52 13.11 22.26
CA GLY A 182 12.48 12.16 21.83
C GLY A 182 11.91 11.33 22.97
#